data_AF-A0A1U8CSA0-F1
#
_entry.id   AF-A0A1U8CSA0-F1
#
_cell.length_a   1.000
_cell.length_b   1.000
_cell.length_c   1.000
_cell.angle_alpha   90.00
_cell.angle_beta   90.00
_cell.angle_gamma   90.00
#
_symmetry.space_group_name_H-M   'P 1'
#
loop_
_entity.id
_entity.type
_entity.pdbx_description
1 polymer ?
#
loop_
_entity_poly.entity_id
_entity_poly.type
_entity_poly.pdbx_seq_one_letter_code
_entity_poly.pdbx_strand_id
1 'polypeptide(L)'
;MMSKEKREAASKEDLARATLITITNNIGSIARMCALNENINQVVFVGNFLRVNTIAMRLLAYALDYWSKGQLKALFSEHEVSDLFPGLS
;
A
#
# COMPACT_ATOMS: atom_id res chain seq x y z
N MET A 1 23.63 -9.44 6.91
CA MET A 1 23.60 -9.48 5.42
C MET A 1 22.95 -10.79 5.00
N MET A 2 22.06 -10.82 4.00
CA MET A 2 21.39 -12.06 3.54
C MET A 2 22.43 -13.11 3.10
N SER A 3 22.29 -14.36 3.54
CA SER A 3 23.21 -15.44 3.14
C SER A 3 23.12 -15.69 1.63
N LYS A 4 24.21 -16.19 1.03
CA LYS A 4 24.26 -16.54 -0.40
C LYS A 4 23.17 -17.55 -0.76
N GLU A 5 23.00 -18.59 0.05
CA GLU A 5 21.96 -19.61 -0.11
C GLU A 5 20.54 -19.02 -0.13
N LYS A 6 20.23 -18.06 0.75
CA LYS A 6 18.90 -17.41 0.75
C LYS A 6 18.64 -16.57 -0.50
N ARG A 7 19.68 -15.99 -1.10
CA ARG A 7 19.55 -15.25 -2.36
C ARG A 7 19.33 -16.19 -3.54
N GLU A 8 20.01 -17.34 -3.53
CA GLU A 8 19.88 -18.36 -4.57
C GLU A 8 18.55 -19.12 -4.48
N ALA A 9 17.99 -19.26 -3.28
CA ALA A 9 16.69 -19.89 -3.05
C ALA A 9 15.48 -18.98 -3.34
N ALA A 10 15.68 -17.66 -3.53
CA ALA A 10 14.59 -16.72 -3.75
C ALA A 10 13.97 -16.91 -5.15
N SER A 11 12.65 -17.15 -5.20
CA SER A 11 11.92 -17.23 -6.46
C SER A 11 11.64 -15.85 -7.06
N LYS A 12 11.24 -15.79 -8.33
CA LYS A 12 10.86 -14.51 -8.96
C LYS A 12 9.60 -13.93 -8.33
N GLU A 13 8.70 -14.80 -7.89
CA GLU A 13 7.45 -14.49 -7.21
C GLU A 13 7.73 -13.84 -5.84
N ASP A 14 8.71 -14.37 -5.09
CA ASP A 14 9.15 -13.79 -3.82
C ASP A 14 9.71 -12.38 -4.02
N LEU A 15 10.56 -12.20 -5.04
CA LEU A 15 11.14 -10.91 -5.37
C LEU A 15 10.07 -9.91 -5.81
N ALA A 16 9.15 -10.32 -6.69
CA ALA A 16 8.04 -9.47 -7.14
C ALA A 16 7.15 -9.03 -5.97
N ARG A 17 6.81 -9.96 -5.07
CA ARG A 17 6.02 -9.66 -3.86
C ARG A 17 6.79 -8.74 -2.91
N ALA A 18 8.08 -8.98 -2.69
CA ALA A 18 8.92 -8.15 -1.84
C ALA A 18 9.01 -6.72 -2.40
N THR A 19 9.20 -6.56 -3.71
CA THR A 19 9.20 -5.26 -4.37
C THR A 19 7.86 -4.54 -4.20
N LEU A 20 6.74 -5.24 -4.46
CA LEU A 20 5.40 -4.68 -4.31
C LEU A 20 5.16 -4.18 -2.88
N ILE A 21 5.47 -5.00 -1.87
CA ILE A 21 5.32 -4.63 -0.46
C ILE A 21 6.21 -3.44 -0.11
N THR A 22 7.47 -3.46 -0.55
CA THR A 22 8.44 -2.41 -0.21
C THR A 22 8.00 -1.05 -0.74
N ILE A 23 7.64 -0.98 -2.03
CA ILE A 23 7.20 0.27 -2.65
C ILE A 23 5.89 0.75 -2.01
N THR A 24 4.91 -0.15 -1.84
CA THR A 24 3.61 0.20 -1.28
C THR A 24 3.71 0.72 0.16
N ASN A 25 4.49 0.06 1.01
CA ASN A 25 4.68 0.48 2.40
C ASN A 25 5.46 1.79 2.51
N ASN A 26 6.43 2.02 1.61
CA ASN A 26 7.14 3.29 1.56
C ASN A 26 6.20 4.46 1.23
N ILE A 27 5.32 4.28 0.22
CA ILE A 27 4.27 5.25 -0.13
C ILE A 27 3.35 5.50 1.07
N GLY A 28 2.86 4.45 1.73
CA GLY A 28 1.97 4.57 2.89
C GLY A 28 2.63 5.30 4.07
N SER A 29 3.92 5.06 4.31
CA SER A 29 4.67 5.74 5.38
C SER A 29 4.81 7.25 5.10
N ILE A 30 5.18 7.62 3.87
CA ILE A 30 5.29 9.03 3.47
C ILE A 30 3.92 9.72 3.56
N ALA A 31 2.88 9.10 3.01
CA ALA A 31 1.53 9.63 3.05
C ALA A 31 1.03 9.87 4.48
N ARG A 32 1.28 8.93 5.40
CA ARG A 32 0.99 9.10 6.83
C ARG A 32 1.72 10.29 7.43
N MET A 33 3.02 10.43 7.19
CA MET A 33 3.80 11.53 7.75
C MET A 33 3.27 12.89 7.25
N CYS A 34 2.97 12.99 5.95
CA CYS A 34 2.37 14.20 5.38
C CYS A 34 0.99 14.49 6.00
N ALA A 35 0.12 13.49 6.10
CA ALA A 35 -1.22 13.65 6.67
C ALA A 35 -1.18 14.13 8.12
N LEU A 36 -0.27 13.59 8.94
CA LEU A 36 -0.08 14.02 10.32
C LEU A 36 0.46 15.46 10.41
N ASN A 37 1.38 15.84 9.52
CA ASN A 37 1.92 17.20 9.49
C ASN A 37 0.87 18.25 9.13
N GLU A 38 -0.01 17.91 8.18
CA GLU A 38 -1.07 18.80 7.69
C GLU A 38 -2.38 18.70 8.49
N ASN A 39 -2.45 17.86 9.53
CA ASN A 39 -3.66 17.59 10.32
C ASN A 39 -4.83 17.09 9.46
N ILE A 40 -4.55 16.18 8.52
CA ILE A 40 -5.53 15.57 7.62
C ILE A 40 -5.79 14.12 8.04
N ASN A 41 -7.06 13.72 8.04
CA ASN A 41 -7.50 12.43 8.56
C ASN A 41 -7.85 11.44 7.42
N GLN A 42 -7.93 11.93 6.20
CA GLN A 42 -8.36 11.17 5.03
C GLN A 42 -7.34 11.31 3.91
N VAL A 43 -6.83 10.18 3.43
CA VAL A 43 -5.83 10.14 2.36
C VAL A 43 -6.42 9.39 1.17
N VAL A 44 -6.63 10.10 0.06
CA VAL A 44 -7.10 9.50 -1.18
C VAL A 44 -5.89 9.09 -2.02
N PHE A 45 -5.79 7.80 -2.34
CA PHE A 45 -4.76 7.30 -3.25
C PHE A 45 -5.35 7.12 -4.66
N VAL A 46 -4.63 7.65 -5.65
CA VAL A 46 -5.02 7.63 -7.08
C VAL A 46 -3.85 7.23 -7.98
N GLY A 47 -4.15 6.89 -9.23
CA GLY A 47 -3.19 6.61 -10.28
C GLY A 47 -3.02 5.13 -10.62
N ASN A 48 -2.51 4.88 -11.82
CA ASN A 48 -2.50 3.56 -12.47
C ASN A 48 -1.68 2.48 -11.74
N PHE A 49 -0.84 2.82 -10.75
CA PHE A 49 -0.17 1.83 -9.88
C PHE A 49 -1.18 0.97 -9.11
N LEU A 50 -2.35 1.54 -8.79
CA LEU A 50 -3.42 0.86 -8.06
C LEU A 50 -4.42 0.16 -8.97
N ARG A 51 -4.32 0.38 -10.29
CA ARG A 51 -5.20 -0.28 -11.26
C ARG A 51 -5.03 -1.78 -11.18
N VAL A 52 -6.15 -2.49 -11.01
CA VAL A 52 -6.22 -3.96 -10.79
C VAL A 52 -5.32 -4.49 -9.67
N ASN A 53 -4.80 -3.62 -8.78
CA ASN A 53 -3.80 -3.96 -7.78
C ASN A 53 -4.37 -3.87 -6.36
N THR A 54 -5.31 -4.78 -6.08
CA THR A 54 -6.01 -4.84 -4.79
C THR A 54 -5.07 -5.19 -3.63
N ILE A 55 -3.95 -5.85 -3.91
CA ILE A 55 -2.91 -6.16 -2.93
C ILE A 55 -2.28 -4.86 -2.41
N ALA A 56 -1.86 -3.96 -3.29
CA ALA A 56 -1.30 -2.67 -2.89
C ALA A 56 -2.33 -1.80 -2.15
N MET A 57 -3.57 -1.76 -2.63
CA MET A 57 -4.63 -1.01 -1.96
C MET A 57 -4.87 -1.48 -0.53
N ARG A 58 -4.98 -2.78 -0.30
CA ARG A 58 -5.16 -3.35 1.04
C ARG A 58 -3.96 -3.09 1.94
N LEU A 59 -2.74 -3.15 1.39
CA LEU A 59 -1.52 -2.82 2.14
C LEU A 59 -1.50 -1.34 2.54
N LEU A 60 -1.88 -0.42 1.67
CA LEU A 60 -1.99 1.01 2.00
C LEU A 60 -3.04 1.26 3.09
N ALA A 61 -4.23 0.68 2.94
CA ALA A 61 -5.29 0.80 3.92
C ALA A 61 -4.85 0.28 5.29
N TYR A 62 -4.28 -0.92 5.33
CA TYR A 62 -3.76 -1.52 6.55
C TYR A 62 -2.63 -0.70 7.17
N ALA A 63 -1.67 -0.23 6.37
CA ALA A 63 -0.53 0.54 6.86
C ALA A 63 -0.96 1.87 7.50
N LEU A 64 -1.89 2.59 6.85
CA LEU A 64 -2.42 3.85 7.38
C LEU A 64 -3.20 3.61 8.67
N ASP A 65 -4.12 2.66 8.68
CA ASP A 65 -4.95 2.36 9.85
C ASP A 65 -4.08 1.89 11.04
N TYR A 66 -3.25 0.88 10.83
CA TYR A 66 -2.42 0.28 11.88
C TYR A 66 -1.41 1.27 12.47
N TRP A 67 -0.66 2.02 11.63
CA TRP A 67 0.36 2.95 12.13
C TRP A 67 -0.23 4.27 12.66
N SER A 68 -1.47 4.62 12.29
CA SER A 68 -2.16 5.78 12.85
C SER A 68 -3.06 5.42 14.04
N LYS A 69 -3.14 4.14 14.42
CA LYS A 69 -4.09 3.65 15.44
C LYS A 69 -5.55 4.01 15.12
N GLY A 70 -5.91 3.92 13.83
CA GLY A 70 -7.25 4.20 13.32
C GLY A 70 -7.59 5.68 13.09
N GLN A 71 -6.61 6.59 13.21
CA GLN A 71 -6.86 8.02 12.99
C GLN A 71 -6.92 8.40 11.51
N LEU A 72 -6.19 7.68 10.65
CA LEU A 72 -6.11 7.95 9.21
C LEU A 72 -6.91 6.91 8.43
N LYS A 73 -7.81 7.37 7.56
CA LYS A 73 -8.56 6.52 6.61
C LYS A 73 -7.93 6.62 5.22
N ALA A 74 -7.60 5.48 4.63
CA ALA A 74 -7.25 5.39 3.20
C ALA A 74 -8.53 5.31 2.36
N LEU A 75 -8.58 6.10 1.29
CA LEU A 75 -9.68 6.14 0.33
C LEU A 75 -9.13 5.85 -1.07
N PHE A 76 -9.95 5.24 -1.92
CA PHE A 76 -9.58 4.88 -3.29
C PHE A 76 -10.70 5.24 -4.27
N SER A 77 -10.36 5.63 -5.50
CA SER A 77 -11.33 5.98 -6.53
C SER A 77 -11.70 4.78 -7.40
N GLU A 78 -13.00 4.56 -7.63
CA GLU A 78 -13.50 3.48 -8.51
C GLU A 78 -13.01 3.61 -9.96
N HIS A 79 -12.74 4.83 -10.42
CA HIS A 79 -12.23 5.06 -11.79
C HIS A 79 -10.81 4.49 -12.00
N GLU A 80 -10.05 4.33 -10.93
CA GLU A 80 -8.73 3.69 -10.94
C GLU A 80 -8.83 2.20 -10.58
N VAL A 81 -9.86 1.82 -9.83
CA VAL A 81 -10.10 0.47 -9.30
C VAL A 81 -11.23 -0.16 -10.10
N SER A 82 -10.90 -0.84 -11.19
CA SER A 82 -11.84 -1.68 -11.95
C SER A 82 -12.78 -2.44 -11.01
N ASP A 83 -14.09 -2.38 -11.26
CA ASP A 83 -15.30 -2.76 -10.48
C ASP A 83 -15.32 -4.11 -9.71
N LEU A 84 -14.20 -4.54 -9.14
CA LEU A 84 -14.01 -5.89 -8.61
C LEU A 84 -14.40 -6.01 -7.13
N PHE A 85 -14.68 -4.92 -6.40
CA PHE A 85 -15.09 -4.98 -4.99
C PHE A 85 -16.01 -3.81 -4.56
N PRO A 86 -17.33 -4.03 -4.42
CA PRO A 86 -18.23 -3.08 -3.77
C PRO A 86 -18.04 -3.18 -2.24
N GLY A 87 -17.24 -2.29 -1.66
CA GLY A 87 -17.05 -2.26 -0.20
C GLY A 87 -15.76 -1.61 0.32
N LEU A 88 -14.98 -0.94 -0.52
CA LEU A 88 -13.75 -0.23 -0.12
C LEU A 88 -13.89 1.30 -0.06
N SER A 89 -15.12 1.83 -0.11
CA SER A 89 -15.46 3.25 0.09
C SER A 89 -15.50 3.66 1.58
#